data_AF-A0A7Y0XDB9-F1
#
_entry.id   AF-A0A7Y0XDB9-F1
#
_cell.length_a   1.000
_cell.length_b   1.000
_cell.length_c   1.000
_cell.angle_alpha   90.00
_cell.angle_beta   90.00
_cell.angle_gamma   90.00
#
_symmetry.space_group_name_H-M   'P 1'
#
loop_
_entity.id
_entity.type
_entity.pdbx_description
1 polymer ?
#
loop_
_entity_poly.entity_id
_entity_poly.type
_entity_poly.pdbx_seq_one_letter_code
_entity_poly.pdbx_strand_id
1 'polypeptide(L)' 'QEMAFGDFDGMPFDMLTKQWKKLDAFWQSPAQHTLPNAESLSTFSERICRVWSQIINDINDNLLIVTHGGVIRMIL' A
#
# COMPACT_ATOMS: atom_id res chain seq x y z
N GLN A 1 3.37 -0.69 7.94
CA GLN A 1 3.78 0.54 7.21
C GLN A 1 2.99 0.61 5.91
N GLU A 2 2.80 1.82 5.38
CA GLU A 2 2.13 2.06 4.08
C GLU A 2 2.85 1.36 2.93
N MET A 3 2.19 1.27 1.77
CA MET A 3 2.79 0.82 0.53
C MET A 3 4.01 1.69 0.18
N ALA A 4 5.13 1.07 -0.19
CA ALA A 4 6.27 1.80 -0.75
C ALA A 4 5.94 2.19 -2.19
N PHE A 5 5.80 3.49 -2.46
CA PHE A 5 5.48 4.03 -3.80
C PHE A 5 6.73 4.33 -4.63
N GLY A 6 7.91 4.01 -4.11
CA GLY A 6 9.17 4.01 -4.85
C GLY A 6 9.62 5.42 -5.18
N ASP A 7 9.94 5.68 -6.44
CA ASP A 7 10.44 6.99 -6.87
C ASP A 7 9.46 8.14 -6.59
N PHE A 8 8.18 7.83 -6.32
CA PHE A 8 7.13 8.84 -6.13
C PHE A 8 6.89 9.17 -4.65
N ASP A 9 7.52 8.45 -3.72
CA ASP A 9 7.43 8.75 -2.30
C ASP A 9 7.96 10.16 -1.99
N GLY A 10 7.19 10.91 -1.20
CA GLY A 10 7.53 12.27 -0.77
C GLY A 10 7.46 13.33 -1.89
N MET A 11 7.13 12.96 -3.13
CA MET A 11 6.95 13.92 -4.21
C MET A 11 5.54 14.53 -4.20
N PRO A 12 5.42 15.88 -4.15
CA PRO A 12 4.14 16.52 -4.36
C PRO A 12 3.58 16.20 -5.74
N PHE A 13 2.28 15.97 -5.83
CA PHE A 13 1.62 15.63 -7.09
C PHE A 13 1.83 16.66 -8.21
N ASP A 14 1.93 17.96 -7.86
CA ASP A 14 2.21 19.04 -8.83
C ASP A 14 3.55 18.86 -9.55
N MET A 15 4.51 18.17 -8.93
CA MET A 15 5.82 17.84 -9.53
C MET A 15 5.75 16.59 -10.42
N LEU A 16 4.67 15.81 -10.32
CA LEU A 16 4.45 14.55 -11.02
C LEU A 16 3.60 14.69 -12.30
N THR A 17 3.30 15.91 -12.76
CA THR A 17 2.49 16.18 -13.96
C THR A 17 2.90 15.37 -15.20
N LYS A 18 4.20 15.17 -15.43
CA LYS A 18 4.70 14.33 -16.55
C LYS A 18 4.44 12.83 -16.36
N GLN A 19 4.23 12.37 -15.13
CA GLN A 19 3.98 10.99 -14.77
C GLN A 19 2.48 10.66 -14.60
N TRP A 20 1.58 11.62 -14.87
CA TRP A 20 0.14 11.46 -14.63
C TRP A 20 -0.46 10.22 -15.29
N LYS A 21 -0.03 9.89 -16.52
CA LYS A 21 -0.47 8.66 -17.20
C LYS A 21 -0.10 7.39 -16.44
N LYS A 22 1.05 7.35 -15.76
CA LYS A 22 1.47 6.20 -14.94
C LYS A 22 0.66 6.13 -13.64
N LEU A 23 0.46 7.29 -12.99
CA LEU A 23 -0.35 7.38 -11.78
C LEU A 23 -1.79 6.95 -12.05
N ASP A 24 -2.39 7.41 -13.16
CA ASP A 24 -3.73 7.01 -13.55
C ASP A 24 -3.83 5.51 -13.82
N ALA A 25 -2.89 4.94 -14.58
CA ALA A 25 -2.82 3.49 -14.78
C ALA A 25 -2.67 2.71 -13.46
N PHE A 26 -1.83 3.18 -12.53
CA PHE A 26 -1.69 2.60 -11.21
C PHE A 26 -3.00 2.69 -10.40
N TRP A 27 -3.71 3.81 -10.41
CA TRP A 27 -4.96 3.97 -9.68
C TRP A 27 -6.10 3.11 -10.23
N GLN A 28 -6.17 2.94 -11.56
CA GLN A 28 -7.18 2.09 -12.20
C GLN A 28 -6.91 0.59 -11.99
N SER A 29 -5.64 0.19 -12.08
CA SER A 29 -5.22 -1.22 -12.16
C SER A 29 -3.89 -1.46 -11.43
N PRO A 30 -3.83 -1.29 -10.10
CA PRO A 30 -2.58 -1.30 -9.33
C PRO A 30 -1.88 -2.66 -9.30
N ALA A 31 -2.64 -3.75 -9.48
CA ALA A 31 -2.08 -5.10 -9.59
C ALA A 31 -1.31 -5.33 -10.90
N GLN A 32 -1.64 -4.56 -11.95
CA GLN A 32 -1.03 -4.67 -13.28
C GLN A 32 0.01 -3.57 -13.54
N HIS A 33 -0.02 -2.47 -12.78
CA HIS A 33 0.80 -1.28 -13.03
C HIS A 33 1.58 -0.81 -11.81
N THR A 34 2.63 -1.54 -11.43
CA THR A 34 3.55 -1.11 -10.37
C THR A 34 4.30 0.17 -10.75
N LEU A 35 4.46 1.09 -9.80
CA LEU A 35 5.25 2.32 -9.97
C LEU A 35 6.76 2.00 -9.99
N PRO A 36 7.60 2.87 -10.58
CA PRO A 36 9.05 2.67 -10.61
C PRO A 36 9.64 2.53 -9.20
N ASN A 37 10.44 1.47 -8.98
CA ASN A 37 11.08 1.14 -7.71
C ASN A 37 10.11 0.99 -6.50
N ALA A 38 8.80 0.90 -6.75
CA ALA A 38 7.79 0.66 -5.73
C ALA A 38 7.70 -0.83 -5.39
N GLU A 39 7.13 -1.15 -4.24
CA GLU A 39 6.70 -2.53 -3.99
C GLU A 39 5.48 -2.87 -4.87
N SER A 40 5.29 -4.16 -5.18
CA SER A 40 4.10 -4.60 -5.91
C SER A 40 2.88 -4.68 -4.99
N LEU A 41 1.66 -4.55 -5.54
CA LEU A 41 0.44 -4.74 -4.75
C LEU A 41 0.35 -6.13 -4.13
N SER A 42 0.82 -7.17 -4.83
CA SER A 42 0.88 -8.53 -4.29
C SER A 42 1.82 -8.63 -3.09
N THR A 43 3.01 -8.03 -3.16
CA THR A 43 3.96 -8.01 -2.02
C THR A 43 3.38 -7.24 -0.84
N PHE A 44 2.74 -6.09 -1.11
CA PHE A 44 2.08 -5.27 -0.10
C PHE A 44 0.95 -6.03 0.62
N SER A 45 0.08 -6.67 -0.17
CA SER A 45 -1.02 -7.48 0.35
C SER A 45 -0.51 -8.68 1.15
N GLU A 46 0.48 -9.42 0.63
CA GLU A 46 1.03 -10.60 1.30
C GLU A 46 1.61 -10.26 2.68
N ARG A 47 2.42 -9.19 2.79
CA ARG A 47 2.99 -8.81 4.08
C ARG A 47 1.94 -8.33 5.07
N ILE A 48 0.85 -7.70 4.61
CA ILE A 48 -0.25 -7.26 5.48
C ILE A 48 -1.07 -8.45 5.94
N CYS A 49 -1.53 -9.29 5.01
CA CYS A 49 -2.32 -10.47 5.31
C CYS A 49 -1.59 -11.40 6.28
N ARG A 50 -0.29 -11.61 6.08
CA ARG A 50 0.54 -12.40 7.01
C ARG A 50 0.52 -11.86 8.43
N VAL A 51 0.75 -10.56 8.60
CA VAL A 51 0.77 -9.92 9.93
C VAL A 51 -0.64 -9.88 10.53
N TRP A 52 -1.66 -9.61 9.72
CA TRP A 52 -3.05 -9.62 10.16
C TRP A 52 -3.46 -11.00 10.69
N SER A 53 -3.14 -12.08 9.96
CA SER A 53 -3.39 -13.45 10.40
C SER A 53 -2.68 -13.78 11.72
N GLN A 54 -1.48 -13.27 11.95
CA GLN A 54 -0.79 -13.45 13.23
C GLN A 54 -1.52 -12.72 14.37
N ILE A 55 -1.88 -11.45 14.15
CA ILE A 55 -2.57 -10.62 15.14
C ILE A 55 -3.89 -11.25 15.57
N ILE A 56 -4.73 -11.68 14.62
CA ILE A 56 -6.05 -12.24 14.96
C ILE A 56 -5.97 -13.59 15.69
N ASN A 57 -4.88 -14.32 15.54
CA ASN A 57 -4.68 -15.60 16.21
C ASN A 57 -4.10 -15.45 17.64
N ASP A 58 -3.38 -14.35 17.89
CA ASP A 58 -2.68 -14.13 19.17
C ASP A 58 -3.42 -13.15 20.11
N ILE A 59 -4.46 -12.46 19.63
CA ILE A 59 -5.15 -11.43 20.40
C ILE A 59 -6.11 -12.02 21.44
N ASN A 60 -6.01 -11.55 22.68
CA ASN A 60 -6.82 -12.02 23.81
C ASN A 60 -7.74 -10.93 24.43
N ASP A 61 -7.56 -9.66 24.05
CA ASP A 61 -8.34 -8.51 24.56
C ASP A 61 -8.44 -7.42 23.48
N ASN A 62 -8.96 -6.25 23.82
CA ASN A 62 -9.13 -5.11 22.94
C ASN A 62 -7.78 -4.63 22.38
N LEU A 63 -7.72 -4.45 21.06
CA LEU A 63 -6.54 -4.00 20.34
C LEU A 63 -6.84 -2.73 19.55
N LEU A 64 -6.00 -1.71 19.73
CA LEU A 64 -5.97 -0.53 18.86
C LEU A 64 -4.75 -0.64 17.93
N ILE A 65 -4.99 -0.62 16.61
CA ILE A 65 -3.93 -0.61 15.60
C ILE A 65 -3.86 0.79 14.97
N VAL A 66 -2.73 1.47 15.18
CA VAL A 66 -2.43 2.74 14.50
C VAL A 66 -1.61 2.43 13.24
N THR A 67 -2.19 2.71 12.08
CA THR A 67 -1.56 2.43 10.78
C THR A 67 -2.07 3.40 9.70
N HIS A 68 -1.79 3.10 8.44
CA HIS A 68 -2.03 3.97 7.29
C HIS A 68 -3.25 3.51 6.49
N GLY A 69 -3.77 4.40 5.63
CA GLY A 69 -4.98 4.16 4.85
C GLY A 69 -4.90 2.94 3.93
N GLY A 70 -3.78 2.74 3.22
CA GLY A 70 -3.59 1.59 2.36
C GLY A 70 -3.52 0.27 3.14
N VAL A 71 -2.93 0.29 4.34
CA VAL A 71 -2.91 -0.89 5.23
C VAL A 71 -4.32 -1.26 5.68
N ILE A 72 -5.12 -0.27 6.11
CA ILE A 72 -6.54 -0.50 6.47
C ILE A 72 -7.30 -1.09 5.29
N ARG A 73 -7.09 -0.54 4.08
CA ARG A 73 -7.77 -0.99 2.86
C ARG A 73 -7.43 -2.42 2.44
N MET A 74 -6.25 -2.94 2.80
CA MET A 74 -5.90 -4.34 2.56
C MET A 74 -6.50 -5.30 3.60
N ILE A 75 -6.87 -4.80 4.79
CA ILE A 75 -7.49 -5.59 5.85
C ILE A 75 -9.01 -5.74 5.62
N LEU A 76 -9.66 -4.70 5.08
CA LEU A 76 -11.08 -4.65 4.77
C LEU A 76 -11.42 -5.33 3.44
#